data_AF-A0A2V2WMX8-F1
#
_entry.id   AF-A0A2V2WMX8-F1
#
_cell.length_a   1.000
_cell.length_b   1.000
_cell.length_c   1.000
_cell.angle_alpha   90.00
_cell.angle_beta   90.00
_cell.angle_gamma   90.00
#
_symmetry.space_group_name_H-M   'P 1'
#
loop_
_entity.id
_entity.type
_entity.pdbx_description
1 polymer ?
#
loop_
_entity_poly.entity_id
_entity_poly.type
_entity_poly.pdbx_seq_one_letter_code
_entity_poly.pdbx_strand_id
1 'polypeptide(L)'
;MLDAVHRLFKVPVFDAHAASALSCSLRLHNLMEHGVTLLEDPMTPRQPIMSSPALYFFAVEDASVRRVAADWMAKVPHMDAHIFSLGWIPHRRSQQLAWARTAPRVMSFKEMMLDFTAPEVLVFHPRMQNGFPQLLSPPTRESVLDVAASRLVAAFDAVNNSVPVIRHHNSGNICHGVAGTFFEVSPGTATTSRISLRGADSCGNPVRILVD
;
A
#
# COMPACT_ATOMS: atom_id res chain seq x y z
N MET A 1 -10.41 5.10 -8.92
CA MET A 1 -10.46 4.79 -7.46
C MET A 1 -11.40 5.75 -6.74
N LEU A 2 -11.17 7.06 -6.82
CA LEU A 2 -12.03 8.07 -6.19
C LEU A 2 -13.45 8.10 -6.80
N ASP A 3 -13.59 7.81 -8.09
CA ASP A 3 -14.90 7.79 -8.78
C ASP A 3 -15.80 6.64 -8.41
N ALA A 4 -15.24 5.57 -7.82
CA ALA A 4 -16.05 4.47 -7.29
C ALA A 4 -16.95 4.95 -6.13
N VAL A 5 -16.58 6.06 -5.49
CA VAL A 5 -17.38 6.71 -4.45
C VAL A 5 -18.29 7.75 -5.11
N HIS A 6 -19.57 7.41 -5.30
CA HIS A 6 -20.56 8.24 -6.01
C HIS A 6 -21.12 9.36 -5.11
N ARG A 7 -20.24 10.24 -4.60
CA ARG A 7 -20.59 11.40 -3.78
C ARG A 7 -19.94 12.66 -4.33
N LEU A 8 -20.64 13.78 -4.17
CA LEU A 8 -20.19 15.08 -4.68
C LEU A 8 -18.92 15.58 -3.95
N PHE A 9 -18.84 15.32 -2.65
CA PHE A 9 -17.73 15.74 -1.79
C PHE A 9 -17.18 14.54 -1.04
N LYS A 10 -15.85 14.49 -0.90
CA LYS A 10 -15.09 13.38 -0.32
C LYS A 10 -13.96 13.95 0.53
N VAL A 11 -13.63 13.24 1.61
CA VAL A 11 -12.54 13.61 2.52
C VAL A 11 -11.49 12.49 2.54
N PRO A 12 -10.45 12.55 1.71
CA PRO A 12 -9.31 11.67 1.82
C PRO A 12 -8.52 11.96 3.10
N VAL A 13 -8.17 10.88 3.79
CA VAL A 13 -7.38 10.87 5.02
C VAL A 13 -6.10 10.11 4.73
N PHE A 14 -4.96 10.81 4.68
CA PHE A 14 -3.66 10.23 4.37
C PHE A 14 -2.78 10.21 5.60
N ASP A 15 -2.25 9.06 5.99
CA ASP A 15 -1.08 9.07 6.89
C ASP A 15 0.15 9.62 6.14
N ALA A 16 1.19 10.00 6.89
CA ALA A 16 2.40 10.59 6.32
C ALA A 16 3.07 9.71 5.26
N HIS A 17 2.95 8.38 5.39
CA HIS A 17 3.56 7.44 4.45
C HIS A 17 2.75 7.33 3.15
N ALA A 18 1.43 7.22 3.23
CA ALA A 18 0.54 7.24 2.08
C ALA A 18 0.57 8.58 1.35
N ALA A 19 0.63 9.69 2.07
CA ALA A 19 0.83 11.01 1.48
C ALA A 19 2.13 11.06 0.67
N SER A 20 3.23 10.54 1.21
CA SER A 20 4.51 10.47 0.51
C SER A 20 4.45 9.59 -0.74
N ALA A 21 3.91 8.37 -0.64
CA ALA A 21 3.77 7.45 -1.77
C ALA A 21 2.94 8.03 -2.92
N LEU A 22 1.80 8.64 -2.58
CA LEU A 22 0.85 9.13 -3.58
C LEU A 22 1.22 10.50 -4.16
N SER A 23 1.96 11.33 -3.41
CA SER A 23 2.42 12.65 -3.89
C SER A 23 3.32 12.59 -5.13
N CYS A 24 3.96 11.45 -5.38
CA CYS A 24 4.76 11.21 -6.59
C CYS A 24 3.92 11.21 -7.88
N SER A 25 2.66 10.79 -7.79
CA SER A 25 1.81 10.53 -8.97
C SER A 25 0.51 11.34 -8.97
N LEU A 26 0.09 11.86 -7.82
CA LEU A 26 -1.17 12.60 -7.66
C LEU A 26 -0.90 14.06 -7.29
N ARG A 27 -1.37 14.97 -8.14
CA ARG A 27 -1.40 16.41 -7.84
C ARG A 27 -2.72 16.78 -7.18
N LEU A 28 -2.70 17.80 -6.31
CA LEU A 28 -3.89 18.23 -5.58
C LEU A 28 -5.05 18.63 -6.51
N HIS A 29 -4.77 19.31 -7.63
CA HIS A 29 -5.81 19.69 -8.59
C HIS A 29 -6.51 18.46 -9.19
N ASN A 30 -5.77 17.38 -9.49
CA ASN A 30 -6.36 16.13 -9.94
C ASN A 30 -7.33 15.57 -8.87
N LEU A 31 -7.00 15.67 -7.58
CA LEU A 31 -7.91 15.21 -6.53
C LEU A 31 -9.20 16.04 -6.49
N MET A 32 -9.06 17.37 -6.60
CA MET A 32 -10.20 18.30 -6.55
C MET A 32 -11.20 18.07 -7.69
N GLU A 33 -10.72 17.74 -8.89
CA GLU A 33 -11.56 17.39 -10.04
C GLU A 33 -12.47 16.18 -9.77
N HIS A 34 -12.10 15.31 -8.82
CA HIS A 34 -12.86 14.11 -8.43
C HIS A 34 -13.67 14.30 -7.13
N GLY A 35 -13.95 15.55 -6.75
CA GLY A 35 -14.80 15.90 -5.60
C GLY A 35 -14.09 15.87 -4.24
N VAL A 36 -12.75 15.92 -4.22
CA VAL A 36 -12.00 16.09 -2.98
C VAL A 36 -12.01 17.55 -2.57
N THR A 37 -12.52 17.83 -1.36
CA THR A 37 -12.62 19.20 -0.83
C THR A 37 -11.67 19.49 0.31
N LEU A 38 -11.25 18.46 1.04
CA LEU A 38 -10.39 18.57 2.21
C LEU A 38 -9.50 17.34 2.30
N LEU A 39 -8.22 17.55 2.58
CA LEU A 39 -7.29 16.49 2.95
C LEU A 39 -7.05 16.52 4.45
N GLU A 40 -7.06 15.35 5.06
CA GLU A 40 -6.84 15.19 6.49
C GLU A 40 -5.71 14.21 6.80
N ASP A 41 -5.09 14.35 7.98
CA ASP A 41 -4.11 13.41 8.52
C ASP A 41 -4.72 12.66 9.71
N PRO A 42 -4.72 11.31 9.72
CA PRO A 42 -5.26 10.53 10.82
C PRO A 42 -4.62 10.89 12.18
N MET A 43 -3.36 11.29 12.21
CA MET A 43 -2.62 11.60 13.44
C MET A 43 -3.02 12.94 14.06
N THR A 44 -3.71 13.80 13.31
CA THR A 44 -4.15 15.11 13.78
C THR A 44 -5.57 15.07 14.36
N PRO A 45 -5.91 15.94 15.35
CA PRO A 45 -7.28 16.14 15.77
C PRO A 45 -8.11 16.74 14.63
N ARG A 46 -9.29 16.18 14.37
CA ARG A 46 -10.16 16.56 13.24
C ARG A 46 -11.59 16.80 13.69
N GLN A 47 -12.31 17.62 12.92
CA GLN A 47 -13.73 17.85 13.15
C GLN A 47 -14.56 16.80 12.40
N PRO A 48 -15.61 16.22 13.01
CA PRO A 48 -16.49 15.30 12.30
C PRO A 48 -17.20 15.97 11.11
N ILE A 49 -17.13 15.35 9.94
CA ILE A 49 -17.84 15.77 8.71
C ILE A 49 -18.82 14.66 8.33
N MET A 50 -19.94 14.59 9.05
CA MET A 50 -20.91 13.50 8.93
C MET A 50 -21.65 13.45 7.59
N SER A 51 -21.55 14.50 6.77
CA SER A 51 -22.19 14.61 5.45
C SER A 51 -21.34 14.04 4.31
N SER A 52 -20.07 13.71 4.55
CA SER A 52 -19.13 13.26 3.53
C SER A 52 -18.49 11.90 3.88
N PRO A 53 -18.20 11.05 2.87
CA PRO A 53 -17.41 9.84 3.03
C PRO A 53 -15.96 10.18 3.39
N ALA A 54 -15.35 9.35 4.25
CA ALA A 54 -13.90 9.36 4.45
C ALA A 54 -13.22 8.26 3.66
N LEU A 55 -12.12 8.61 2.98
CA LEU A 55 -11.29 7.67 2.24
C LEU A 55 -9.93 7.56 2.94
N TYR A 56 -9.73 6.52 3.72
CA TYR A 56 -8.51 6.29 4.49
C TYR A 56 -7.45 5.64 3.61
N PHE A 57 -6.28 6.27 3.56
CA PHE A 57 -5.08 5.80 2.88
C PHE A 57 -3.96 5.71 3.89
N PHE A 58 -3.44 4.51 4.13
CA PHE A 58 -2.44 4.30 5.17
C PHE A 58 -1.46 3.16 4.88
N ALA A 59 -0.26 3.29 5.45
CA ALA A 59 0.68 2.19 5.61
C ALA A 59 0.13 1.16 6.60
N VAL A 60 0.39 -0.13 6.39
CA VAL A 60 -0.04 -1.18 7.33
C VAL A 60 0.86 -1.21 8.58
N GLU A 61 0.85 -0.12 9.32
CA GLU A 61 1.54 0.10 10.57
C GLU A 61 0.54 0.11 11.73
N ASP A 62 0.98 -0.36 12.90
CA ASP A 62 0.12 -0.47 14.07
C ASP A 62 -0.46 0.89 14.51
N ALA A 63 0.31 1.97 14.35
CA ALA A 63 -0.13 3.33 14.67
C ALA A 63 -1.30 3.77 13.77
N SER A 64 -1.15 3.63 12.45
CA SER A 64 -2.17 4.00 11.47
C SER A 64 -3.44 3.17 11.64
N VAL A 65 -3.31 1.84 11.77
CA VAL A 65 -4.47 0.95 11.97
C VAL A 65 -5.23 1.27 13.26
N ARG A 66 -4.52 1.50 14.37
CA ARG A 66 -5.14 1.93 15.64
C ARG A 66 -5.86 3.26 15.50
N ARG A 67 -5.27 4.21 14.78
CA ARG A 67 -5.86 5.53 14.64
C ARG A 67 -7.13 5.51 13.81
N VAL A 68 -7.11 4.80 12.68
CA VAL A 68 -8.31 4.55 11.86
C VAL A 68 -9.39 3.83 12.68
N ALA A 69 -9.03 2.78 13.44
CA ALA A 69 -10.00 2.11 14.30
C ALA A 69 -10.60 3.04 15.37
N ALA A 70 -9.77 3.87 16.01
CA ALA A 70 -10.18 4.78 17.08
C ALA A 70 -11.16 5.87 16.60
N ASP A 71 -11.02 6.35 15.37
CA ASP A 71 -11.91 7.38 14.80
C ASP A 71 -13.38 7.00 14.86
N TRP A 72 -13.68 5.71 14.71
CA TRP A 72 -15.05 5.19 14.68
C TRP A 72 -15.54 4.67 16.04
N MET A 73 -14.66 4.54 17.03
CA MET A 73 -15.04 4.05 18.36
C MET A 73 -15.71 5.12 19.23
N ALA A 74 -15.20 6.36 19.19
CA ALA A 74 -15.63 7.41 20.09
C ALA A 74 -16.84 8.22 19.58
N LYS A 75 -16.86 8.52 18.28
CA LYS A 75 -17.89 9.30 17.59
C LYS A 75 -18.07 8.74 16.16
N VAL A 76 -19.09 9.19 15.45
CA VAL A 76 -19.21 8.93 14.00
C VAL A 76 -18.51 10.09 13.28
N PRO A 77 -17.28 9.90 12.76
CA PRO A 77 -16.47 11.00 12.23
C PRO A 77 -16.96 11.42 10.84
N HIS A 78 -17.47 10.47 10.06
CA HIS A 78 -17.87 10.63 8.66
C HIS A 78 -19.12 9.79 8.37
N MET A 79 -19.74 10.01 7.22
CA MET A 79 -20.95 9.29 6.80
C MET A 79 -20.71 7.77 6.72
N ASP A 80 -19.63 7.40 6.06
CA ASP A 80 -19.13 6.05 5.80
C ASP A 80 -17.60 6.08 5.57
N ALA A 81 -16.99 4.88 5.49
CA ALA A 81 -15.56 4.69 5.38
C ALA A 81 -15.21 3.89 4.12
N HIS A 82 -14.19 4.34 3.39
CA HIS A 82 -13.49 3.56 2.40
C HIS A 82 -12.05 3.39 2.86
N ILE A 83 -11.58 2.14 2.95
CA ILE A 83 -10.27 1.78 3.50
C ILE A 83 -9.38 1.30 2.36
N PHE A 84 -8.25 1.97 2.21
CA PHE A 84 -7.23 1.68 1.21
C PHE A 84 -5.87 1.55 1.89
N SER A 85 -5.37 0.33 2.07
CA SER A 85 -4.01 0.14 2.56
C SER A 85 -3.00 0.15 1.43
N LEU A 86 -1.80 0.68 1.69
CA LEU A 86 -0.73 0.63 0.69
C LEU A 86 -0.20 -0.79 0.48
N GLY A 87 -0.26 -1.66 1.48
CA GLY A 87 0.18 -3.04 1.39
C GLY A 87 -0.82 -4.04 1.96
N TRP A 88 -0.40 -5.30 2.02
CA TRP A 88 -1.16 -6.40 2.62
C TRP A 88 -1.42 -6.15 4.11
N ILE A 89 -2.66 -6.40 4.54
CA ILE A 89 -3.07 -6.31 5.93
C ILE A 89 -3.07 -7.73 6.54
N PRO A 90 -2.15 -8.03 7.48
CA PRO A 90 -2.19 -9.29 8.22
C PRO A 90 -3.52 -9.48 8.95
N HIS A 91 -3.97 -10.73 9.07
CA HIS A 91 -5.26 -11.09 9.66
C HIS A 91 -5.50 -10.46 11.05
N ARG A 92 -4.47 -10.37 11.88
CA ARG A 92 -4.56 -9.73 13.20
C ARG A 92 -4.99 -8.26 13.13
N ARG A 93 -4.48 -7.51 12.14
CA ARG A 93 -4.78 -6.09 11.95
C ARG A 93 -6.15 -5.89 11.30
N SER A 94 -6.57 -6.79 10.40
CA SER A 94 -7.92 -6.73 9.83
C SER A 94 -8.98 -7.04 10.89
N GLN A 95 -8.74 -7.97 11.81
CA GLN A 95 -9.61 -8.19 12.97
C GLN A 95 -9.75 -6.94 13.85
N GLN A 96 -8.66 -6.20 14.07
CA GLN A 96 -8.71 -4.96 14.83
C GLN A 96 -9.62 -3.90 14.18
N LEU A 97 -9.57 -3.77 12.84
CA LEU A 97 -10.48 -2.89 12.09
C LEU A 97 -11.93 -3.39 12.14
N ALA A 98 -12.14 -4.71 12.09
CA ALA A 98 -13.45 -5.33 12.16
C ALA A 98 -14.11 -5.20 13.54
N TRP A 99 -13.32 -5.23 14.63
CA TRP A 99 -13.82 -5.07 16.00
C TRP A 99 -14.12 -3.63 16.38
N ALA A 100 -13.59 -2.66 15.64
CA ALA A 100 -14.03 -1.29 15.78
C ALA A 100 -15.48 -1.14 15.27
N ARG A 101 -16.21 -0.15 15.79
CA ARG A 101 -17.55 0.24 15.26
C ARG A 101 -17.49 0.73 13.81
N THR A 102 -16.32 0.69 13.19
CA THR A 102 -16.05 0.96 11.78
C THR A 102 -16.74 -0.03 10.86
N ALA A 103 -16.77 -1.33 11.18
CA ALA A 103 -17.26 -2.38 10.27
C ALA A 103 -18.60 -2.10 9.56
N PRO A 104 -19.69 -1.69 10.26
CA PRO A 104 -20.97 -1.39 9.60
C PRO A 104 -20.95 -0.15 8.69
N ARG A 105 -19.88 0.67 8.76
CA ARG A 105 -19.70 1.89 7.99
C ARG A 105 -18.71 1.72 6.85
N VAL A 106 -17.97 0.62 6.79
CA VAL A 106 -16.99 0.35 5.71
C VAL A 106 -17.73 -0.05 4.45
N MET A 107 -17.67 0.78 3.42
CA MET A 107 -18.25 0.54 2.10
C MET A 107 -17.24 -0.07 1.12
N SER A 108 -15.95 0.12 1.37
CA SER A 108 -14.89 -0.47 0.56
C SER A 108 -13.66 -0.75 1.42
N PHE A 109 -13.02 -1.89 1.18
CA PHE A 109 -11.76 -2.28 1.80
C PHE A 109 -10.88 -2.88 0.71
N LYS A 110 -9.74 -2.24 0.42
CA LYS A 110 -8.84 -2.67 -0.65
C LYS A 110 -7.37 -2.50 -0.27
N GLU A 111 -6.59 -3.52 -0.56
CA GLU A 111 -5.13 -3.46 -0.52
C GLU A 111 -4.65 -2.98 -1.90
N MET A 112 -4.00 -1.82 -1.95
CA MET A 112 -3.66 -1.15 -3.20
C MET A 112 -2.35 -1.62 -3.82
N MET A 113 -1.48 -2.28 -3.05
CA MET A 113 -0.15 -2.70 -3.50
C MET A 113 0.70 -1.52 -4.00
N LEU A 114 0.70 -0.41 -3.24
CA LEU A 114 1.43 0.83 -3.51
C LEU A 114 2.37 1.24 -2.34
N ASP A 115 2.91 0.28 -1.58
CA ASP A 115 3.89 0.53 -0.51
C ASP A 115 5.30 0.79 -1.10
N PHE A 116 5.42 1.83 -1.92
CA PHE A 116 6.66 2.35 -2.47
C PHE A 116 6.48 3.80 -2.91
N THR A 117 7.58 4.47 -3.21
CA THR A 117 7.58 5.81 -3.82
C THR A 117 8.15 5.74 -5.22
N ALA A 118 7.68 6.57 -6.15
CA ALA A 118 8.18 6.63 -7.53
C ALA A 118 8.60 8.07 -7.87
N PRO A 119 9.76 8.55 -7.37
CA PRO A 119 10.18 9.93 -7.56
C PRO A 119 10.40 10.30 -9.03
N GLU A 120 10.71 9.33 -9.88
CA GLU A 120 10.90 9.52 -11.32
C GLU A 120 10.21 8.40 -12.11
N VAL A 121 10.02 8.60 -13.42
CA VAL A 121 9.26 7.67 -14.29
C VAL A 121 9.84 6.25 -14.29
N LEU A 122 11.17 6.12 -14.15
CA LEU A 122 11.87 4.83 -14.21
C LEU A 122 12.53 4.45 -12.88
N VAL A 123 12.23 5.18 -11.80
CA VAL A 123 12.85 4.99 -10.49
C VAL A 123 11.76 4.84 -9.44
N PHE A 124 11.80 3.70 -8.75
CA PHE A 124 11.04 3.51 -7.52
C PHE A 124 12.00 3.36 -6.35
N HIS A 125 11.50 3.71 -5.16
CA HIS A 125 12.25 3.63 -3.92
C HIS A 125 11.36 2.95 -2.86
N PRO A 126 11.80 1.82 -2.27
CA PRO A 126 11.01 1.05 -1.31
C PRO A 126 10.96 1.69 0.08
N ARG A 127 11.47 2.92 0.25
CA ARG A 127 11.39 3.71 1.50
C ARG A 127 11.94 2.98 2.75
N MET A 128 13.07 2.31 2.59
CA MET A 128 13.77 1.59 3.67
C MET A 128 15.00 2.37 4.16
N GLN A 129 14.82 3.64 4.54
CA GLN A 129 15.93 4.57 4.86
C GLN A 129 16.88 4.06 5.96
N ASN A 130 16.39 3.22 6.88
CA ASN A 130 17.19 2.62 7.96
C ASN A 130 17.37 1.09 7.80
N GLY A 131 17.03 0.54 6.63
CA GLY A 131 17.08 -0.91 6.40
C GLY A 131 18.49 -1.45 6.26
N PHE A 132 19.46 -0.64 5.79
CA PHE A 132 20.80 -1.11 5.48
C PHE A 132 21.55 -1.69 6.70
N PRO A 133 21.65 -1.00 7.86
CA PRO A 133 22.30 -1.57 9.04
C PRO A 133 21.61 -2.84 9.55
N GLN A 134 20.28 -2.89 9.43
CA GLN A 134 19.46 -4.02 9.86
C GLN A 134 19.64 -5.24 8.92
N LEU A 135 19.88 -4.99 7.63
CA LEU A 135 20.17 -6.00 6.62
C LEU A 135 21.53 -6.67 6.85
N LEU A 136 22.51 -5.89 7.30
CA LEU A 136 23.83 -6.40 7.67
C LEU A 136 23.79 -7.18 9.00
N SER A 137 22.81 -6.92 9.87
CA SER A 137 22.68 -7.52 11.20
C SER A 137 21.84 -8.81 11.16
N PRO A 138 22.40 -9.99 11.50
CA PRO A 138 21.67 -11.26 11.47
C PRO A 138 20.30 -11.28 12.18
N PRO A 139 20.12 -10.76 13.41
CA PRO A 139 18.86 -10.90 14.15
C PRO A 139 17.69 -10.11 13.55
N THR A 140 17.97 -9.08 12.75
CA THR A 140 16.95 -8.21 12.13
C THR A 140 16.86 -8.42 10.62
N ARG A 141 17.73 -9.24 10.04
CA ARG A 141 17.84 -9.39 8.59
C ARG A 141 16.55 -9.91 7.97
N GLU A 142 15.99 -10.98 8.53
CA GLU A 142 14.80 -11.65 7.96
C GLU A 142 13.60 -10.70 7.89
N SER A 143 13.29 -9.98 8.95
CA SER A 143 12.16 -9.03 8.95
C SER A 143 12.34 -7.88 7.95
N VAL A 144 13.59 -7.46 7.70
CA VAL A 144 13.90 -6.44 6.68
C VAL A 144 13.78 -7.01 5.27
N LEU A 145 14.20 -8.27 5.05
CA LEU A 145 14.01 -8.97 3.79
C LEU A 145 12.52 -9.14 3.46
N ASP A 146 11.68 -9.47 4.44
CA ASP A 146 10.22 -9.57 4.28
C ASP A 146 9.58 -8.25 3.85
N VAL A 147 9.99 -7.15 4.48
CA VAL A 147 9.53 -5.81 4.11
C VAL A 147 10.03 -5.45 2.71
N ALA A 148 11.30 -5.71 2.39
CA ALA A 148 11.85 -5.45 1.06
C ALA A 148 11.11 -6.22 -0.03
N ALA A 149 10.92 -7.53 0.16
CA ALA A 149 10.22 -8.40 -0.77
C ALA A 149 8.77 -7.93 -0.99
N SER A 150 8.05 -7.61 0.08
CA SER A 150 6.66 -7.12 0.00
C SER A 150 6.55 -5.83 -0.81
N ARG A 151 7.48 -4.89 -0.63
CA ARG A 151 7.51 -3.62 -1.37
C ARG A 151 7.95 -3.79 -2.81
N LEU A 152 8.85 -4.73 -3.09
CA LEU A 152 9.22 -5.10 -4.46
C LEU A 152 8.04 -5.73 -5.20
N VAL A 153 7.28 -6.61 -4.55
CA VAL A 153 6.03 -7.16 -5.10
C VAL A 153 5.06 -6.03 -5.43
N ALA A 154 4.84 -5.09 -4.51
CA ALA A 154 3.99 -3.92 -4.74
C ALA A 154 4.44 -3.09 -5.95
N ALA A 155 5.74 -2.77 -6.04
CA ALA A 155 6.30 -2.03 -7.17
C ALA A 155 6.13 -2.78 -8.49
N PHE A 156 6.34 -4.10 -8.51
CA PHE A 156 6.22 -4.90 -9.73
C PHE A 156 4.77 -5.10 -10.15
N ASP A 157 3.85 -5.31 -9.22
CA ASP A 157 2.41 -5.38 -9.48
C ASP A 157 1.87 -4.07 -10.07
N ALA A 158 2.33 -2.93 -9.55
CA ALA A 158 1.93 -1.62 -10.04
C ALA A 158 2.48 -1.27 -11.44
N VAL A 159 3.67 -1.78 -11.79
CA VAL A 159 4.35 -1.44 -13.06
C VAL A 159 4.08 -2.47 -14.16
N ASN A 160 3.92 -3.75 -13.82
CA ASN A 160 3.78 -4.85 -14.75
C ASN A 160 2.66 -5.82 -14.31
N ASN A 161 1.69 -6.06 -15.19
CA ASN A 161 0.68 -7.12 -15.00
C ASN A 161 1.24 -8.56 -15.24
N SER A 162 2.54 -8.79 -15.09
CA SER A 162 3.18 -10.09 -15.35
C SER A 162 4.25 -10.43 -14.32
N VAL A 163 4.37 -11.73 -14.02
CA VAL A 163 5.36 -12.25 -13.06
C VAL A 163 6.75 -12.22 -13.73
N PRO A 164 7.71 -11.42 -13.21
CA PRO A 164 9.04 -11.35 -13.80
C PRO A 164 9.89 -12.57 -13.47
N VAL A 165 10.90 -12.81 -14.31
CA VAL A 165 12.00 -13.73 -13.97
C VAL A 165 12.97 -12.99 -13.04
N ILE A 166 13.09 -13.46 -11.80
CA ILE A 166 14.07 -12.92 -10.84
C ILE A 166 15.43 -13.57 -11.07
N ARG A 167 16.46 -12.75 -11.22
CA ARG A 167 17.87 -13.13 -11.19
C ARG A 167 18.55 -12.41 -10.04
N HIS A 168 19.54 -13.04 -9.43
CA HIS A 168 20.33 -12.41 -8.38
C HIS A 168 21.79 -12.77 -8.53
N HIS A 169 22.66 -11.97 -7.92
CA HIS A 169 24.08 -12.30 -7.83
C HIS A 169 24.27 -13.58 -6.99
N ASN A 170 25.08 -14.53 -7.48
CA ASN A 170 25.19 -15.85 -6.87
C ASN A 170 25.96 -15.84 -5.55
N SER A 171 26.87 -14.89 -5.33
CA SER A 171 27.64 -14.81 -4.08
C SER A 171 26.95 -13.99 -2.98
N GLY A 172 25.82 -13.34 -3.30
CA GLY A 172 25.12 -12.45 -2.38
C GLY A 172 24.06 -13.18 -1.55
N ASN A 173 24.38 -13.47 -0.28
CA ASN A 173 23.43 -14.11 0.66
C ASN A 173 22.16 -13.25 0.85
N ILE A 174 22.29 -11.93 0.77
CA ILE A 174 21.18 -10.99 0.89
C ILE A 174 20.26 -11.11 -0.32
N CYS A 175 20.80 -11.06 -1.54
CA CYS A 175 19.98 -11.14 -2.75
C CYS A 175 19.28 -12.49 -2.87
N HIS A 176 19.94 -13.58 -2.47
CA HIS A 176 19.32 -14.91 -2.40
C HIS A 176 18.15 -14.91 -1.40
N GLY A 177 18.32 -14.30 -0.23
CA GLY A 177 17.26 -14.14 0.76
C GLY A 177 16.05 -13.37 0.22
N VAL A 178 16.27 -12.19 -0.37
CA VAL A 178 15.18 -11.38 -0.98
C VAL A 178 14.47 -12.18 -2.08
N ALA A 179 15.22 -12.88 -2.95
CA ALA A 179 14.64 -13.68 -4.01
C ALA A 179 13.73 -14.79 -3.47
N GLY A 180 14.18 -15.51 -2.43
CA GLY A 180 13.38 -16.53 -1.76
C GLY A 180 12.08 -15.98 -1.22
N THR A 181 12.15 -14.93 -0.39
CA THR A 181 10.97 -14.30 0.22
C THR A 181 10.02 -13.70 -0.83
N PHE A 182 10.55 -13.14 -1.92
CA PHE A 182 9.74 -12.62 -3.02
C PHE A 182 8.82 -13.70 -3.61
N PHE A 183 9.35 -14.91 -3.83
CA PHE A 183 8.55 -16.03 -4.34
C PHE A 183 7.56 -16.61 -3.33
N GLU A 184 7.76 -16.39 -2.03
CA GLU A 184 6.80 -16.77 -0.99
C GLU A 184 5.65 -15.76 -0.87
N VAL A 185 5.91 -14.47 -1.11
CA VAL A 185 4.91 -13.39 -1.04
C VAL A 185 4.09 -13.28 -2.34
N SER A 186 4.71 -13.52 -3.49
CA SER A 186 4.08 -13.44 -4.82
C SER A 186 2.94 -14.45 -5.15
N PRO A 187 2.81 -15.67 -4.57
CA PRO A 187 1.73 -16.60 -4.93
C PRO A 187 0.34 -16.09 -4.52
N GLY A 188 0.29 -15.17 -3.54
CA GLY A 188 -0.95 -14.55 -3.07
C GLY A 188 -1.56 -13.52 -4.02
N THR A 189 -0.73 -12.80 -4.79
CA THR A 189 -1.20 -11.76 -5.74
C THR A 189 -1.80 -12.37 -7.02
N ALA A 190 -1.18 -13.42 -7.56
CA ALA A 190 -1.62 -14.06 -8.82
C ALA A 190 -3.01 -14.75 -8.73
N THR A 191 -3.44 -15.12 -7.52
CA THR A 191 -4.72 -15.83 -7.31
C THR A 191 -5.92 -14.87 -7.31
N THR A 192 -5.72 -13.60 -6.91
CA THR A 192 -6.79 -12.59 -6.82
C THR A 192 -6.98 -11.83 -8.15
N SER A 193 -5.93 -11.67 -8.95
CA SER A 193 -6.03 -11.11 -10.30
C SER A 193 -6.30 -12.21 -11.35
N ARG A 194 -7.52 -12.76 -11.41
CA ARG A 194 -8.02 -13.48 -12.61
C ARG A 194 -8.32 -12.50 -13.77
N ILE A 195 -7.42 -11.55 -14.01
CA ILE A 195 -7.44 -10.75 -15.23
C ILE A 195 -6.48 -11.44 -16.18
N SER A 196 -7.07 -12.08 -17.19
CA SER A 196 -6.46 -12.73 -18.35
C SER A 196 -4.95 -12.45 -18.51
N LEU A 197 -4.10 -13.43 -18.19
CA LEU A 197 -2.70 -13.52 -18.61
C LEU A 197 -2.54 -13.67 -20.15
N ARG A 198 -3.59 -13.36 -20.92
CA ARG A 198 -3.64 -13.43 -22.37
C ARG A 198 -3.76 -12.01 -22.92
N GLY A 199 -2.60 -11.44 -23.24
CA GLY A 199 -2.44 -10.20 -23.98
C GLY A 199 -1.01 -10.19 -24.50
N ALA A 200 -0.84 -10.61 -25.75
CA ALA A 200 0.43 -10.64 -26.44
C ALA A 200 0.89 -9.22 -26.75
N ASP A 201 2.12 -8.88 -26.36
CA ASP A 201 2.94 -7.86 -27.01
C ASP A 201 4.41 -8.29 -26.85
N SER A 202 5.01 -8.73 -27.96
CA SER A 202 6.43 -8.87 -28.39
C SER A 202 7.66 -8.78 -27.45
N CYS A 203 7.56 -8.58 -26.14
CA CYS A 203 8.68 -8.64 -25.20
C CYS A 203 8.66 -9.96 -24.44
N GLY A 204 9.79 -10.68 -24.42
CA GLY A 204 9.97 -11.86 -23.58
C GLY A 204 9.71 -11.56 -22.09
N ASN A 205 9.61 -12.60 -21.26
CA ASN A 205 9.34 -12.46 -19.82
C ASN A 205 10.23 -11.38 -19.19
N PRO A 206 9.67 -10.35 -18.53
CA PRO A 206 10.46 -9.27 -17.97
C PRO A 206 11.46 -9.83 -16.95
N VAL A 207 12.74 -9.50 -17.10
CA VAL A 207 13.80 -9.94 -16.18
C VAL A 207 14.05 -8.83 -15.15
N ARG A 208 14.15 -9.22 -13.88
CA ARG A 208 14.53 -8.33 -12.78
C ARG A 208 15.78 -8.87 -12.12
N ILE A 209 16.78 -8.01 -11.93
CA ILE A 209 18.08 -8.37 -11.40
C ILE A 209 18.24 -7.75 -10.02
N LEU A 210 18.48 -8.59 -9.01
CA LEU A 210 18.81 -8.19 -7.65
C LEU A 210 20.33 -8.11 -7.51
N VAL A 211 20.81 -7.01 -6.92
CA VAL A 211 22.24 -6.70 -6.73
C VAL A 211 22.45 -6.24 -5.29
N ASP A 212 23.56 -6.66 -4.67
CA ASP A 212 24.05 -6.26 -3.36
C ASP A 212 25.28 -5.34 -3.42
#